data_AF-A0A9E4F5D9-F1
#
_entry.id   AF-A0A9E4F5D9-F1
#
_cell.length_a   1.000
_cell.length_b   1.000
_cell.length_c   1.000
_cell.angle_alpha   90.00
_cell.angle_beta   90.00
_cell.angle_gamma   90.00
#
_symmetry.space_group_name_H-M   'P 1'
#
loop_
_entity.id
_entity.type
_entity.pdbx_description
1 polymer ?
#
loop_
_entity_poly.entity_id
_entity_poly.type
_entity_poly.pdbx_seq_one_letter_code
_entity_poly.pdbx_strand_id
1 'polypeptide(L)'
;MGLLPIPIHTGNGNSRPAQRLNPRLAADRLEAGGEGRQVEDRAVRAWMEKQHPDAAGSLREGLGEMFTVSEIGLTPALRRCLGTTDLLDNVHSGMRRRTGRVTRWRDGSMAVRWAAAAFLEAEKSHRRIMGYKDLRILEAHLDELATPQVDGKEIAA
;
A
#
# COMPACT_ATOMS: atom_id res chain seq x y z
N MET A 1 -38.37 23.33 -39.14
CA MET A 1 -37.01 23.19 -38.60
C MET A 1 -36.97 21.94 -37.75
N GLY A 2 -36.49 20.83 -38.32
CA GLY A 2 -36.48 19.51 -37.67
C GLY A 2 -35.18 19.31 -36.90
N LEU A 3 -35.28 19.00 -35.60
CA LEU A 3 -34.18 18.52 -34.78
C LEU A 3 -33.82 17.09 -35.22
N LEU A 4 -32.61 16.90 -35.75
CA LEU A 4 -32.06 15.56 -35.95
C LEU A 4 -31.56 15.01 -34.60
N PRO A 5 -31.92 13.77 -34.23
CA PRO A 5 -31.39 13.10 -33.06
C PRO A 5 -29.96 12.59 -33.33
N ILE A 6 -29.06 12.83 -32.37
CA ILE A 6 -27.67 12.34 -32.41
C ILE A 6 -27.68 10.82 -32.18
N PRO A 7 -27.01 10.01 -33.02
CA PRO A 7 -26.99 8.56 -32.86
C PRO A 7 -26.06 8.15 -31.71
N ILE A 8 -26.64 7.52 -30.69
CA ILE A 8 -25.92 6.70 -29.72
C ILE A 8 -25.55 5.38 -30.41
N HIS A 9 -24.29 5.22 -30.81
CA HIS A 9 -23.79 3.97 -31.36
C HIS A 9 -23.70 2.92 -30.24
N THR A 10 -24.58 1.93 -30.31
CA THR A 10 -24.56 0.70 -29.52
C THR A 10 -23.40 -0.19 -30.00
N GLY A 11 -22.46 -0.50 -29.11
CA GLY A 11 -21.62 -1.71 -29.06
C GLY A 11 -20.78 -2.14 -30.28
N ASN A 12 -19.45 -2.20 -30.09
CA ASN A 12 -18.64 -3.28 -30.66
C ASN A 12 -17.75 -3.91 -29.56
N GLY A 13 -18.31 -4.88 -28.84
CA GLY A 13 -17.93 -6.28 -29.03
C GLY A 13 -16.47 -6.75 -28.97
N ASN A 14 -15.51 -6.07 -28.32
CA ASN A 14 -14.27 -6.77 -27.92
C ASN A 14 -13.44 -6.13 -26.80
N SER A 15 -14.08 -5.45 -25.84
CA SER A 15 -13.39 -5.11 -24.59
C SER A 15 -13.54 -6.30 -23.66
N ARG A 16 -12.51 -7.17 -23.59
CA ARG A 16 -12.30 -8.00 -22.39
C ARG A 16 -12.53 -7.06 -21.21
N PRO A 17 -13.47 -7.33 -20.28
CA PRO A 17 -13.55 -6.50 -19.10
C PRO A 17 -12.16 -6.58 -18.50
N ALA A 18 -11.45 -5.45 -18.45
CA ALA A 18 -10.35 -5.28 -17.55
C ALA A 18 -10.96 -5.65 -16.21
N GLN A 19 -10.73 -6.90 -15.79
CA GLN A 19 -11.10 -7.39 -14.49
C GLN A 19 -10.45 -6.35 -13.61
N ARG A 20 -11.27 -5.44 -13.05
CA ARG A 20 -10.80 -4.51 -12.05
C ARG A 20 -10.29 -5.45 -10.98
N LEU A 21 -8.98 -5.67 -10.97
CA LEU A 21 -8.27 -6.34 -9.90
C LEU A 21 -8.70 -5.55 -8.70
N ASN A 22 -9.67 -6.10 -7.96
CA ASN A 22 -10.14 -5.46 -6.77
C ASN A 22 -8.94 -5.64 -5.83
N PRO A 23 -8.21 -4.57 -5.48
CA PRO A 23 -7.01 -4.71 -4.66
C PRO A 23 -7.37 -5.39 -3.33
N ARG A 24 -8.64 -5.25 -2.89
CA ARG A 24 -9.21 -5.92 -1.71
C ARG A 24 -9.33 -7.44 -1.80
N LEU A 25 -9.27 -8.02 -3.00
CA LEU A 25 -9.35 -9.47 -3.26
C LEU A 25 -8.00 -10.03 -3.72
N ALA A 26 -7.09 -9.18 -4.22
CA ALA A 26 -5.75 -9.58 -4.65
C ALA A 26 -4.84 -9.94 -3.47
N ALA A 27 -5.00 -9.25 -2.33
CA ALA A 27 -4.22 -9.50 -1.12
C ALA A 27 -4.40 -10.92 -0.53
N ASP A 28 -5.54 -11.56 -0.78
CA ASP A 28 -5.82 -12.92 -0.29
C ASP A 28 -5.21 -14.01 -1.21
N ARG A 29 -4.72 -13.67 -2.41
CA ARG A 29 -4.26 -14.65 -3.42
C ARG A 29 -2.75 -14.88 -3.46
N LEU A 30 -1.97 -14.22 -2.61
CA LEU A 30 -0.56 -14.55 -2.45
C LEU A 30 -0.44 -15.75 -1.50
N GLU A 31 -0.74 -16.94 -2.03
CA GLU A 31 -0.32 -18.20 -1.43
C GLU A 31 1.20 -18.15 -1.27
N ALA A 32 1.66 -18.24 -0.03
CA ALA A 32 3.06 -18.16 0.35
C ALA A 32 3.82 -19.41 -0.13
N GLY A 33 4.23 -19.40 -1.40
CA GLY A 33 5.18 -20.35 -1.98
C GLY A 33 6.38 -19.61 -2.55
N GLY A 34 7.59 -19.91 -2.06
CA GLY A 34 8.84 -19.24 -2.46
C GLY A 34 9.19 -19.34 -3.95
N GLU A 35 8.53 -20.22 -4.69
CA GLU A 35 8.68 -20.41 -6.14
C GLU A 35 7.86 -19.39 -6.95
N GLY A 36 6.68 -18.98 -6.46
CA GLY A 36 5.85 -17.94 -7.10
C GLY A 36 6.50 -16.56 -7.06
N ARG A 37 7.22 -16.26 -5.97
CA ARG A 37 8.00 -15.02 -5.77
C ARG A 37 8.96 -14.74 -6.92
N GLN A 38 9.62 -15.76 -7.44
CA GLN A 38 10.69 -15.61 -8.42
C GLN A 38 10.18 -15.48 -9.87
N VAL A 39 8.96 -15.96 -10.13
CA VAL A 39 8.39 -15.99 -11.48
C VAL A 39 7.62 -14.70 -11.78
N GLU A 40 6.79 -14.24 -10.85
CA GLU A 40 6.08 -12.96 -11.00
C GLU A 40 7.05 -11.77 -10.97
N ASP A 41 8.12 -11.84 -10.17
CA ASP A 41 9.13 -10.80 -10.07
C ASP A 41 9.88 -10.55 -11.39
N ARG A 42 10.35 -11.61 -12.06
CA ARG A 42 11.10 -11.46 -13.32
C ARG A 42 10.29 -10.85 -14.45
N ALA A 43 9.01 -11.23 -14.56
CA ALA A 43 8.13 -10.71 -15.61
C ALA A 43 7.78 -9.23 -15.37
N VAL A 44 7.47 -8.85 -14.13
CA VAL A 44 7.17 -7.46 -13.76
C VAL A 44 8.41 -6.58 -13.92
N ARG A 45 9.59 -7.07 -13.51
CA ARG A 45 10.85 -6.34 -13.68
C ARG A 45 11.20 -6.11 -15.14
N ALA A 46 11.17 -7.15 -15.97
CA ALA A 46 11.49 -7.01 -17.40
C ALA A 46 10.55 -6.03 -18.11
N TRP A 47 9.27 -6.01 -17.71
CA TRP A 47 8.31 -5.03 -18.22
C TRP A 47 8.60 -3.61 -17.72
N MET A 48 8.92 -3.44 -16.43
CA MET A 48 9.25 -2.12 -15.84
C MET A 48 10.56 -1.56 -16.37
N GLU A 49 11.61 -2.38 -16.57
CA GLU A 49 12.89 -1.94 -17.12
C GLU A 49 12.73 -1.33 -18.52
N LYS A 50 11.73 -1.79 -19.28
CA LYS A 50 11.44 -1.27 -20.61
C LYS A 50 10.68 0.06 -20.60
N GLN A 51 9.78 0.27 -19.63
CA GLN A 51 8.87 1.44 -19.61
C GLN A 51 9.33 2.53 -18.63
N HIS A 52 9.88 2.13 -17.48
CA HIS A 52 10.20 2.98 -16.34
C HIS A 52 11.45 2.45 -15.60
N PRO A 53 12.66 2.68 -16.13
CA PRO A 53 13.91 2.12 -15.58
C PRO A 53 14.17 2.57 -14.13
N ASP A 54 13.83 3.81 -13.77
CA ASP A 54 14.00 4.31 -12.41
C ASP A 54 13.07 3.60 -11.43
N ALA A 55 11.81 3.36 -11.82
CA ALA A 55 10.84 2.62 -11.02
C ALA A 55 11.25 1.16 -10.82
N ALA A 56 11.86 0.54 -11.84
CA ALA A 56 12.43 -0.80 -11.72
C ALA A 56 13.59 -0.84 -10.70
N GLY A 57 14.40 0.23 -10.64
CA GLY A 57 15.42 0.43 -9.62
C GLY A 57 14.84 0.43 -8.21
N SER A 58 13.82 1.25 -7.95
CA SER A 58 13.14 1.34 -6.66
C SER A 58 12.42 0.04 -6.27
N LEU A 59 11.81 -0.65 -7.23
CA LEU A 59 11.22 -1.97 -6.98
C LEU A 59 12.28 -2.98 -6.53
N ARG A 60 13.47 -2.96 -7.15
CA ARG A 60 14.56 -3.88 -6.81
C ARG A 60 15.08 -3.66 -5.39
N GLU A 61 15.15 -2.41 -4.96
CA GLU A 61 15.54 -2.02 -3.60
C GLU A 61 14.53 -2.51 -2.56
N GLY A 62 13.23 -2.26 -2.78
CA GLY A 62 12.19 -2.54 -1.80
C GLY A 62 11.59 -3.95 -1.82
N LEU A 63 11.86 -4.77 -2.85
CA LEU A 63 11.14 -6.03 -3.02
C LEU A 63 11.34 -7.04 -1.88
N GLY A 64 12.55 -7.08 -1.31
CA GLY A 64 12.84 -7.99 -0.19
C GLY A 64 11.93 -7.73 1.01
N GLU A 65 11.67 -6.45 1.29
CA GLU A 65 10.86 -5.99 2.40
C GLU A 65 9.35 -6.03 2.10
N MET A 66 8.95 -5.96 0.82
CA MET A 66 7.53 -5.97 0.41
C MET A 66 6.78 -7.25 0.85
N PHE A 67 7.48 -8.37 1.02
CA PHE A 67 6.86 -9.63 1.40
C PHE A 67 6.86 -9.90 2.90
N THR A 68 7.48 -9.06 3.71
CA THR A 68 7.62 -9.28 5.16
C THR A 68 6.27 -9.51 5.85
N VAL A 69 5.24 -8.71 5.53
CA VAL A 69 3.90 -8.87 6.12
C VAL A 69 3.25 -10.22 5.80
N SER A 70 3.58 -10.80 4.64
CA SER A 70 3.09 -12.11 4.23
C SER A 70 3.88 -13.27 4.84
N GLU A 71 5.14 -13.02 5.26
CA GLU A 71 6.05 -14.04 5.78
C GLU A 71 6.02 -14.18 7.31
N ILE A 72 5.80 -13.08 8.05
CA ILE A 72 5.86 -13.05 9.52
C ILE A 72 4.68 -13.77 10.21
N GLY A 73 3.93 -14.61 9.50
CA GLY A 73 2.93 -15.50 10.09
C GLY A 73 1.70 -14.83 10.73
N LEU A 74 1.34 -13.61 10.30
CA LEU A 74 0.21 -12.89 10.90
C LEU A 74 -1.14 -13.56 10.66
N THR A 75 -2.09 -13.26 11.56
CA THR A 75 -3.49 -13.64 11.36
C THR A 75 -4.04 -13.06 10.05
N PRO A 76 -4.94 -13.75 9.33
CA PRO A 76 -5.46 -13.27 8.04
C PRO A 76 -6.06 -11.86 8.10
N ALA A 77 -6.66 -11.49 9.24
CA ALA A 77 -7.22 -10.16 9.46
C ALA A 77 -6.14 -9.06 9.52
N LEU A 78 -5.03 -9.31 10.23
CA LEU A 78 -3.90 -8.38 10.30
C LEU A 78 -3.13 -8.34 8.98
N ARG A 79 -2.86 -9.49 8.36
CA ARG A 79 -2.21 -9.57 7.03
C ARG A 79 -2.99 -8.75 5.99
N ARG A 80 -4.32 -8.88 5.97
CA ARG A 80 -5.18 -8.10 5.08
C ARG A 80 -5.17 -6.61 5.39
N CYS A 81 -5.09 -6.23 6.66
CA CYS A 81 -5.08 -4.83 7.07
C CYS A 81 -3.75 -4.12 6.77
N LEU A 82 -2.63 -4.82 6.98
CA LEU A 82 -1.27 -4.31 6.80
C LEU A 82 -0.75 -4.48 5.38
N GLY A 83 -1.31 -5.44 4.62
CA GLY A 83 -0.99 -5.66 3.22
C GLY A 83 -1.59 -4.63 2.26
N THR A 84 -2.30 -3.61 2.78
CA THR A 84 -2.80 -2.50 1.97
C THR A 84 -2.32 -1.16 2.54
N THR A 85 -2.32 -0.14 1.69
CA THR A 85 -2.03 1.24 2.09
C THR A 85 -3.27 1.97 2.61
N ASP A 86 -4.42 1.29 2.71
CA ASP A 86 -5.72 1.91 3.06
C ASP A 86 -5.65 2.66 4.41
N LEU A 87 -4.90 2.11 5.38
CA LEU A 87 -4.70 2.75 6.69
C LEU A 87 -4.05 4.13 6.55
N LEU A 88 -3.01 4.25 5.71
CA LEU A 88 -2.29 5.50 5.48
C LEU A 88 -3.07 6.43 4.54
N ASP A 89 -3.63 5.88 3.47
CA ASP A 89 -4.35 6.62 2.43
C ASP A 89 -5.62 7.28 2.97
N ASN A 90 -6.35 6.61 3.86
CA ASN A 90 -7.57 7.17 4.43
C ASN A 90 -7.27 8.42 5.28
N VAL A 91 -6.21 8.37 6.10
CA VAL A 91 -5.81 9.51 6.94
C VAL A 91 -5.31 10.66 6.07
N HIS A 92 -4.44 10.38 5.11
CA HIS A 92 -3.92 11.41 4.20
C HIS A 92 -5.02 12.01 3.31
N SER A 93 -5.99 11.22 2.88
CA SER A 93 -7.18 11.72 2.16
C SER A 93 -8.00 12.67 3.02
N GLY A 94 -8.22 12.32 4.30
CA GLY A 94 -8.85 13.21 5.29
C GLY A 94 -8.10 14.53 5.47
N MET A 95 -6.77 14.46 5.60
CA MET A 95 -5.91 15.63 5.70
C MET A 95 -6.03 16.54 4.47
N ARG A 96 -5.82 15.99 3.26
CA ARG A 96 -5.87 16.76 2.00
C ARG A 96 -7.22 17.46 1.80
N ARG A 97 -8.33 16.80 2.16
CA ARG A 97 -9.67 17.40 2.05
C ARG A 97 -9.85 18.63 2.94
N ARG A 98 -9.22 18.64 4.13
CA ARG A 98 -9.33 19.75 5.08
C ARG A 98 -8.37 20.89 4.76
N THR A 99 -7.15 20.58 4.36
CA THR A 99 -6.15 21.58 4.00
C THR A 99 -6.32 22.12 2.58
N GLY A 100 -7.07 21.43 1.71
CA GLY A 100 -7.24 21.81 0.30
C GLY A 100 -7.96 23.13 0.04
N ARG A 101 -8.61 23.73 1.05
CA ARG A 101 -9.20 25.08 0.96
C ARG A 101 -8.27 26.19 1.44
N VAL A 102 -7.11 25.85 2.00
CA VAL A 102 -6.12 26.82 2.46
C VAL A 102 -5.32 27.30 1.26
N THR A 103 -5.65 28.48 0.77
CA THR A 103 -5.00 29.09 -0.40
C THR A 103 -3.82 29.98 -0.02
N ARG A 104 -3.76 30.45 1.22
CA ARG A 104 -2.68 31.33 1.72
C ARG A 104 -1.96 30.70 2.89
N TRP A 105 -0.74 30.22 2.63
CA TRP A 105 0.20 29.72 3.63
C TRP A 105 1.16 30.85 4.03
N ARG A 106 1.36 31.06 5.33
CA ARG A 106 2.22 32.15 5.84
C ARG A 106 3.64 31.68 6.12
N ASP A 107 3.78 30.51 6.71
CA ASP A 107 5.06 29.93 7.13
C ASP A 107 4.91 28.42 7.40
N GLY A 108 6.02 27.74 7.68
CA GLY A 108 6.02 26.31 8.03
C GLY A 108 5.27 26.00 9.33
N SER A 109 5.25 26.92 10.29
CA SER A 109 4.51 26.72 11.55
C SER A 109 2.99 26.66 11.32
N MET A 110 2.48 27.43 10.36
CA MET A 110 1.09 27.39 9.92
C MET A 110 0.79 26.05 9.27
N ALA A 111 1.68 25.53 8.41
CA ALA A 111 1.52 24.21 7.79
C ALA A 111 1.42 23.09 8.82
N VAL A 112 2.32 23.08 9.81
CA VAL A 112 2.31 22.08 10.90
C VAL A 112 1.02 22.15 11.71
N ARG A 113 0.54 23.35 12.07
CA ARG A 113 -0.73 23.52 12.80
C ARG A 113 -1.93 23.01 12.00
N TRP A 114 -1.98 23.31 10.71
CA TRP A 114 -3.05 22.81 9.83
C TRP A 114 -3.01 21.29 9.68
N ALA A 115 -1.82 20.70 9.53
CA ALA A 115 -1.65 19.25 9.48
C ALA A 115 -2.13 18.59 10.79
N ALA A 116 -1.67 19.10 11.95
CA ALA A 116 -2.09 18.61 13.26
C ALA A 116 -3.61 18.70 13.45
N ALA A 117 -4.21 19.87 13.17
CA ALA A 117 -5.67 20.04 13.26
C ALA A 117 -6.43 19.12 12.30
N ALA A 118 -5.92 18.92 11.08
CA ALA A 118 -6.55 18.06 10.10
C ALA A 118 -6.48 16.58 10.48
N PHE A 119 -5.39 16.14 11.13
CA PHE A 119 -5.25 14.79 11.66
C PHE A 119 -6.13 14.56 12.89
N LEU A 120 -6.17 15.49 13.85
CA LEU A 120 -7.06 15.42 15.01
C LEU A 120 -8.53 15.31 14.59
N GLU A 121 -8.93 16.03 13.54
CA GLU A 121 -10.28 15.93 13.01
C GLU A 121 -10.51 14.64 12.21
N ALA A 122 -9.48 14.07 11.57
CA ALA A 122 -9.57 12.78 10.90
C ALA A 122 -9.77 11.63 11.90
N GLU A 123 -9.03 11.68 13.00
CA GLU A 123 -9.00 10.69 14.07
C GLU A 123 -10.40 10.37 14.61
N LYS A 124 -11.26 11.38 14.76
CA LYS A 124 -12.65 11.24 15.23
C LYS A 124 -13.48 10.23 14.43
N SER A 125 -13.13 10.01 13.16
CA SER A 125 -13.84 9.08 12.26
C SER A 125 -13.17 7.70 12.15
N HIS A 126 -12.01 7.52 12.77
CA HIS A 126 -11.26 6.27 12.67
C HIS A 126 -11.93 5.17 13.49
N ARG A 127 -11.86 3.96 12.93
CA ARG A 127 -12.27 2.73 13.60
C ARG A 127 -11.03 1.93 13.99
N ARG A 128 -11.19 1.02 14.94
CA ARG A 128 -10.15 0.03 15.25
C ARG A 128 -9.80 -0.76 13.99
N ILE A 129 -8.51 -1.05 13.84
CA ILE A 129 -8.00 -1.87 12.74
C ILE A 129 -8.56 -3.29 12.80
N MET A 130 -8.62 -3.95 11.65
CA MET A 130 -8.99 -5.37 11.59
C MET A 130 -7.92 -6.18 12.33
N GLY A 131 -8.33 -7.14 13.15
CA GLY A 131 -7.39 -7.95 13.94
C GLY A 131 -6.70 -7.21 15.08
N TYR A 132 -7.21 -6.05 15.56
CA TYR A 132 -6.58 -5.28 16.65
C TYR A 132 -6.30 -6.06 17.94
N LYS A 133 -7.03 -7.16 18.19
CA LYS A 133 -6.82 -8.04 19.35
C LYS A 133 -5.54 -8.85 19.23
N ASP A 134 -5.10 -9.11 18.00
CA ASP A 134 -3.95 -9.94 17.67
C ASP A 134 -2.67 -9.09 17.54
N LEU A 135 -2.72 -7.79 17.85
CA LEU A 135 -1.56 -6.89 17.77
C LEU A 135 -0.37 -7.36 18.62
N ARG A 136 -0.63 -8.10 19.71
CA ARG A 136 0.43 -8.72 20.52
C ARG A 136 1.24 -9.77 19.77
N ILE A 137 0.63 -10.45 18.79
CA ILE A 137 1.33 -11.41 17.93
C ILE A 137 2.28 -10.66 17.00
N LEU A 138 1.83 -9.53 16.45
CA LEU A 138 2.69 -8.66 15.66
C LEU A 138 3.85 -8.10 16.49
N GLU A 139 3.59 -7.64 17.72
CA GLU A 139 4.63 -7.16 18.65
C GLU A 139 5.70 -8.23 18.89
N ALA A 140 5.31 -9.47 19.20
CA ALA A 140 6.25 -10.58 19.40
C ALA A 140 7.13 -10.84 18.17
N HIS A 141 6.55 -10.86 16.96
CA HIS A 141 7.33 -11.03 15.73
C HIS A 141 8.27 -9.85 15.44
N LEU A 142 7.85 -8.62 15.76
CA LEU A 142 8.71 -7.46 15.58
C LEU A 142 9.87 -7.45 16.58
N ASP A 143 9.63 -7.88 17.83
CA ASP A 143 10.70 -8.02 18.83
C ASP A 143 11.72 -9.09 18.42
N GLU A 144 11.27 -10.24 17.91
CA GLU A 144 12.14 -11.28 17.35
C GLU A 144 13.00 -10.75 16.20
N LEU A 145 12.42 -9.96 15.28
CA LEU A 145 13.13 -9.35 14.16
C LEU A 145 14.05 -8.19 14.58
N ALA A 146 13.71 -7.48 15.67
CA ALA A 146 14.46 -6.33 16.16
C ALA A 146 15.63 -6.73 17.07
N THR A 147 15.63 -7.95 17.63
CA THR A 147 16.83 -8.45 18.31
C THR A 147 17.98 -8.54 17.31
N PRO A 148 19.08 -7.78 17.52
CA PRO A 148 20.23 -7.90 16.65
C PRO A 148 20.75 -9.33 16.78
N GLN A 149 20.87 -10.03 15.67
CA GLN A 149 21.74 -11.20 15.62
C GLN A 149 23.13 -10.71 16.01
N VAL A 150 23.51 -10.95 17.27
CA VAL A 150 24.89 -10.80 17.72
C VAL A 150 25.63 -11.93 17.02
N ASP A 151 26.02 -11.68 15.77
CA ASP A 151 26.98 -12.50 15.06
C ASP A 151 28.29 -12.37 15.84
N GLY A 152 28.50 -13.35 16.72
CA GLY A 152 29.74 -13.60 17.44
C GLY A 152 30.83 -14.02 16.46
N LYS A 153 31.15 -13.17 15.48
CA LYS A 153 32.39 -13.29 14.73
C LYS A 153 33.50 -12.74 15.62
N GLU A 154 33.91 -13.62 16.52
CA GLU A 154 35.22 -13.70 17.13
C GLU A 154 36.27 -13.04 16.23
N ILE A 155 36.78 -11.91 16.69
CA ILE A 155 37.99 -11.25 16.18
C ILE A 155 39.15 -12.19 16.46
N ALA A 156 39.37 -13.12 15.54
CA ALA A 156 40.59 -13.91 15.44
C ALA A 156 41.24 -13.62 14.08
N ALA A 157 42.11 -12.61 14.06
CA ALA A 157 43.36 -12.52 13.28
C ALA A 157 43.96 -11.12 13.41
#